data_AF-B3H0D3-F1
#
_entry.id   AF-B3H0D3-F1
#
_cell.length_a   1.000
_cell.length_b   1.000
_cell.length_c   1.000
_cell.angle_alpha   90.00
_cell.angle_beta   90.00
_cell.angle_gamma   90.00
#
_symmetry.space_group_name_H-M   'P 1'
#
loop_
_entity.id
_entity.type
_entity.pdbx_description
1 polymer ?
#
loop_
_entity_poly.entity_id
_entity_poly.type
_entity_poly.pdbx_seq_one_letter_code
_entity_poly.pdbx_strand_id
1 'polypeptide(L)'
;MNIAYELGKYDPLAYQKSQYFEPHFEHQKWLDKYQNLLNRATENSFVKHHLEHYGDLPIWAASEVWDFGAMSMLYKGMLPDDKDRIAKIYHLKDGKHLQTHLHAFNFIRNSSS
;
A
#
# COMPACT_ATOMS: atom_id res chain seq x y z
N MET A 1 1.74 -0.11 5.26
CA MET A 1 2.77 -1.17 5.32
C MET A 1 2.23 -2.61 5.23
N ASN A 2 1.43 -3.16 6.16
CA ASN A 2 0.93 -4.56 6.02
C ASN A 2 -0.01 -4.76 4.82
N ILE A 3 -0.85 -3.76 4.52
CA ILE A 3 -1.72 -3.76 3.32
C ILE A 3 -0.89 -3.84 2.03
N ALA A 4 0.13 -2.97 1.91
CA ALA A 4 1.03 -2.93 0.76
C ALA A 4 1.84 -4.23 0.62
N TYR A 5 2.29 -4.80 1.74
CA TYR A 5 2.98 -6.08 1.76
C TYR A 5 2.09 -7.23 1.28
N GLU A 6 0.87 -7.36 1.81
CA GLU A 6 -0.03 -8.44 1.38
C GLU A 6 -0.44 -8.32 -0.09
N LEU A 7 -0.88 -7.14 -0.52
CA LEU A 7 -1.25 -6.91 -1.91
C LEU A 7 -0.05 -7.05 -2.86
N GLY A 8 1.14 -6.62 -2.44
CA GLY A 8 2.37 -6.72 -3.23
C GLY A 8 2.84 -8.15 -3.50
N LYS A 9 2.33 -9.16 -2.77
CA LYS A 9 2.58 -10.58 -3.09
C LYS A 9 1.92 -11.01 -4.40
N TYR A 10 0.85 -10.32 -4.81
CA TYR A 10 0.15 -10.60 -6.05
C TYR A 10 0.80 -9.90 -7.24
N ASP A 11 1.01 -8.59 -7.12
CA ASP A 11 1.51 -7.75 -8.19
C ASP A 11 2.02 -6.40 -7.62
N PRO A 12 3.10 -5.83 -8.16
CA PRO A 12 3.57 -4.50 -7.75
C PRO A 12 2.51 -3.39 -7.91
N LEU A 13 1.54 -3.56 -8.80
CA LEU A 13 0.42 -2.64 -9.04
C LEU A 13 -0.91 -3.26 -8.58
N ALA A 14 -0.91 -4.22 -7.66
CA ALA A 14 -2.12 -4.91 -7.22
C ALA A 14 -3.21 -3.94 -6.74
N TYR A 15 -2.83 -2.83 -6.12
CA TYR A 15 -3.77 -1.79 -5.69
C TYR A 15 -4.56 -1.15 -6.84
N GLN A 16 -4.08 -1.24 -8.09
CA GLN A 16 -4.76 -0.75 -9.29
C GLN A 16 -5.64 -1.81 -9.98
N LYS A 17 -5.58 -3.08 -9.57
CA LYS A 17 -6.29 -4.16 -10.24
C LYS A 17 -7.44 -4.66 -9.37
N SER A 18 -8.66 -4.40 -9.80
CA SER A 18 -9.89 -4.77 -9.07
C SER A 18 -10.00 -6.26 -8.76
N GLN A 19 -9.35 -7.13 -9.54
CA GLN A 19 -9.33 -8.58 -9.35
C GLN A 19 -8.73 -9.06 -8.02
N TYR A 20 -7.95 -8.23 -7.32
CA TYR A 20 -7.38 -8.56 -6.01
C TYR A 20 -8.23 -8.06 -4.83
N PHE A 21 -9.46 -7.64 -5.10
CA PHE A 21 -10.39 -7.12 -4.10
C PHE A 21 -11.72 -7.87 -4.14
N GLU A 22 -12.51 -7.68 -3.09
CA GLU A 22 -13.88 -8.17 -3.02
C GLU A 22 -14.72 -7.66 -4.20
N PRO A 23 -15.59 -8.48 -4.82
CA PRO A 23 -16.41 -8.05 -5.96
C PRO A 23 -17.29 -6.81 -5.71
N HIS A 24 -17.69 -6.60 -4.46
CA HIS A 24 -18.54 -5.48 -4.04
C HIS A 24 -17.74 -4.25 -3.57
N PHE A 25 -16.42 -4.29 -3.64
CA PHE A 25 -15.59 -3.15 -3.30
C PHE A 25 -15.71 -2.06 -4.37
N GLU A 26 -15.99 -0.82 -3.96
CA GLU A 26 -15.97 0.35 -4.83
C GLU A 26 -14.52 0.74 -5.20
N HIS A 27 -13.83 -0.13 -5.95
CA HIS A 27 -12.40 0.01 -6.29
C HIS A 27 -12.12 1.30 -7.06
N GLN A 28 -12.99 1.67 -8.01
CA GLN A 28 -12.85 2.93 -8.76
C GLN A 28 -12.87 4.16 -7.83
N LYS A 29 -13.76 4.19 -6.84
CA LYS A 29 -13.83 5.29 -5.88
C LYS A 29 -12.55 5.36 -5.02
N TRP A 30 -11.94 4.22 -4.74
CA TRP A 30 -10.64 4.18 -4.10
C TRP A 30 -9.53 4.72 -5.02
N LEU A 31 -9.54 4.37 -6.32
CA LEU A 31 -8.61 4.92 -7.30
C LEU A 31 -8.73 6.45 -7.43
N ASP A 32 -9.95 6.98 -7.45
CA ASP A 32 -10.18 8.43 -7.52
C ASP A 32 -9.61 9.12 -6.28
N LYS A 33 -9.78 8.51 -5.10
CA LYS A 33 -9.16 9.00 -3.87
C LYS A 33 -7.64 8.93 -3.94
N TYR A 34 -7.08 7.83 -4.41
CA TYR A 34 -5.64 7.66 -4.60
C TYR A 34 -5.09 8.73 -5.55
N GLN A 35 -5.75 8.99 -6.67
CA GLN A 35 -5.30 10.02 -7.61
C GLN A 35 -5.33 11.44 -7.02
N ASN A 36 -6.35 11.75 -6.21
CA ASN A 36 -6.38 13.03 -5.49
C ASN A 36 -5.22 13.17 -4.50
N LEU A 37 -4.83 12.08 -3.82
CA LEU A 37 -3.66 12.07 -2.95
C LEU A 37 -2.36 12.21 -3.76
N LEU A 38 -2.27 11.52 -4.89
CA LEU A 38 -1.11 11.56 -5.79
C LEU A 38 -0.89 12.97 -6.35
N ASN A 39 -1.95 13.64 -6.81
CA ASN A 39 -1.90 15.01 -7.31
C ASN A 39 -1.49 16.04 -6.23
N ARG A 40 -1.78 15.76 -4.95
CA ARG A 40 -1.27 16.59 -3.84
C ARG A 40 0.19 16.27 -3.54
N ALA A 41 0.58 15.01 -3.69
CA ALA A 41 1.94 14.55 -3.50
C ALA A 41 2.87 14.90 -4.67
N THR A 42 2.38 15.32 -5.85
CA THR A 42 3.23 15.72 -6.99
C THR A 42 4.03 17.01 -6.78
N GLU A 43 3.83 17.74 -5.68
CA GLU A 43 4.83 18.72 -5.22
C GLU A 43 6.13 18.06 -4.73
N ASN A 44 6.11 16.75 -4.48
CA ASN A 44 7.28 15.92 -4.20
C ASN A 44 7.97 15.52 -5.51
N SER A 45 9.21 15.98 -5.70
CA SER A 45 10.01 15.77 -6.91
C SER A 45 10.19 14.30 -7.28
N PHE A 46 10.25 13.40 -6.29
CA PHE A 46 10.41 11.96 -6.52
C PHE A 46 9.17 11.34 -7.18
N VAL A 47 7.98 11.66 -6.66
CA VAL A 47 6.71 11.16 -7.19
C VAL A 47 6.52 11.63 -8.62
N LYS A 48 6.78 12.92 -8.88
CA LYS A 48 6.68 13.50 -10.22
C LYS A 48 7.64 12.82 -11.20
N HIS A 49 8.92 12.69 -10.84
CA HIS A 49 9.92 12.05 -11.69
C HIS A 49 9.56 10.59 -12.01
N HIS A 50 9.11 9.82 -11.01
CA HIS A 50 8.76 8.42 -11.23
C HIS A 50 7.52 8.26 -12.12
N LEU A 51 6.50 9.11 -11.96
CA LEU A 51 5.32 9.10 -12.82
C LEU A 51 5.65 9.51 -14.26
N GLU A 52 6.51 10.52 -14.44
CA GLU A 52 6.96 10.96 -15.76
C GLU A 52 7.76 9.88 -16.52
N HIS A 53 8.54 9.06 -15.80
CA HIS A 53 9.39 8.03 -16.40
C HIS A 53 8.74 6.65 -16.53
N TYR A 54 7.88 6.25 -15.58
CA TYR A 54 7.39 4.87 -15.47
C TYR A 54 5.85 4.76 -15.48
N GLY A 55 5.12 5.88 -15.43
CA GLY A 55 3.65 5.92 -15.49
C GLY A 55 2.94 5.52 -14.19
N ASP A 56 3.46 4.53 -13.46
CA ASP A 56 2.86 4.01 -12.24
C ASP A 56 3.86 3.90 -11.07
N LEU A 57 3.35 3.86 -9.84
CA LEU A 57 4.13 3.64 -8.64
C LEU A 57 3.99 2.19 -8.17
N PRO A 58 5.06 1.44 -7.93
CA PRO A 58 4.93 0.15 -7.27
C PRO A 58 4.31 0.34 -5.87
N ILE A 59 3.61 -0.68 -5.36
CA ILE A 59 2.74 -0.59 -4.19
C ILE A 59 3.46 -0.13 -2.92
N TRP A 60 4.76 -0.43 -2.79
CA TRP A 60 5.57 0.08 -1.68
C TRP A 60 5.69 1.61 -1.74
N ALA A 61 5.94 2.19 -2.92
CA ALA A 61 6.00 3.63 -3.15
C ALA A 61 4.61 4.29 -3.10
N ALA A 62 3.61 3.66 -3.72
CA ALA A 62 2.23 4.15 -3.67
C ALA A 62 1.70 4.22 -2.23
N SER A 63 2.13 3.29 -1.37
CA SER A 63 1.71 3.27 0.03
C SER A 63 2.23 4.43 0.87
N GLU A 64 3.28 5.12 0.42
CA GLU A 64 3.80 6.34 1.03
C GLU A 64 2.90 7.56 0.75
N VAL A 65 2.04 7.47 -0.27
CA VAL A 65 1.11 8.54 -0.67
C VAL A 65 -0.25 8.40 0.04
N TRP A 66 -0.58 7.22 0.54
CA TRP A 66 -1.91 6.94 1.11
C TRP A 66 -2.09 7.60 2.48
N ASP A 67 -3.19 8.35 2.63
CA ASP A 67 -3.66 8.77 3.96
C ASP A 67 -4.37 7.63 4.71
N PHE A 68 -4.64 7.85 6.00
CA PHE A 68 -5.35 6.87 6.82
C PHE A 68 -6.71 6.46 6.23
N GLY A 69 -7.44 7.40 5.62
CA GLY A 69 -8.72 7.10 5.02
C GLY A 69 -8.62 6.25 3.76
N ALA A 70 -7.57 6.42 2.94
CA ALA A 70 -7.29 5.60 1.77
C ALA A 70 -6.88 4.20 2.21
N MET A 71 -6.04 4.09 3.24
CA MET A 71 -5.66 2.80 3.83
C MET A 71 -6.87 2.05 4.40
N SER A 72 -7.73 2.73 5.17
CA SER A 72 -8.93 2.14 5.77
C SER A 72 -9.92 1.66 4.71
N MET A 73 -10.17 2.48 3.68
CA MET A 73 -11.03 2.11 2.57
C MET A 73 -10.46 0.92 1.78
N LEU A 74 -9.15 0.92 1.48
CA LEU A 74 -8.50 -0.18 0.77
C LEU A 74 -8.59 -1.48 1.57
N TYR A 75 -8.28 -1.42 2.87
CA TYR A 75 -8.36 -2.56 3.77
C TYR A 75 -9.77 -3.15 3.81
N LYS A 76 -10.81 -2.32 3.84
CA LYS A 76 -12.20 -2.78 3.78
C LYS A 76 -12.48 -3.58 2.50
N GLY A 77 -11.86 -3.21 1.38
CA GLY A 77 -12.01 -3.88 0.09
C GLY A 77 -11.20 -5.16 -0.11
N MET A 78 -10.20 -5.43 0.74
CA MET A 78 -9.33 -6.61 0.61
C MET A 78 -10.12 -7.92 0.75
N LEU A 79 -9.61 -8.98 0.11
CA LEU A 79 -10.16 -10.33 0.27
C LEU A 79 -10.08 -10.80 1.73
N PRO A 80 -10.96 -11.72 2.17
CA PRO A 80 -11.00 -12.17 3.56
C PRO A 80 -9.68 -12.83 3.97
N ASP A 81 -9.11 -13.66 3.09
CA ASP A 81 -7.83 -14.33 3.32
C ASP A 81 -6.67 -13.35 3.52
N ASP A 82 -6.68 -12.21 2.82
CA ASP A 82 -5.68 -11.14 3.01
C ASP A 82 -5.84 -10.46 4.37
N LYS A 83 -7.08 -10.14 4.75
CA LYS A 83 -7.39 -9.55 6.06
C LYS A 83 -6.96 -10.50 7.19
N ASP A 84 -7.22 -11.79 7.05
CA ASP A 84 -6.84 -12.82 8.00
C ASP A 84 -5.31 -12.94 8.15
N ARG A 85 -4.56 -12.84 7.05
CA ARG A 85 -3.09 -12.79 7.10
C ARG A 85 -2.59 -11.57 7.87
N ILE A 86 -3.19 -10.40 7.64
CA ILE A 86 -2.87 -9.18 8.38
C ILE A 86 -3.22 -9.35 9.86
N ALA A 87 -4.40 -9.88 10.19
CA ALA A 87 -4.83 -10.12 11.55
C ALA A 87 -3.87 -11.06 12.28
N LYS A 88 -3.49 -12.19 11.65
CA LYS A 88 -2.49 -13.13 12.19
C LYS A 88 -1.17 -12.44 12.49
N ILE A 89 -0.70 -11.55 11.61
CA ILE A 89 0.52 -10.76 11.86
C ILE A 89 0.41 -9.94 13.15
N TYR A 90 -0.76 -9.35 13.46
CA TYR A 90 -0.98 -8.61 14.71
C TYR A 90 -1.16 -9.51 15.93
N HIS A 91 -1.88 -10.63 15.80
CA HIS A 91 -2.06 -11.59 16.89
C HIS A 91 -0.76 -12.35 17.24
N LEU A 92 0.13 -12.59 16.28
CA LEU A 92 1.47 -13.16 16.50
C LEU A 92 2.46 -12.12 17.06
N LYS A 93 2.17 -10.81 16.94
CA LYS A 93 3.02 -9.72 17.44
C LYS A 93 2.96 -9.53 18.96
N ASP A 94 1.97 -10.09 19.64
CA ASP A 94 1.84 -10.03 21.11
C ASP A 94 2.72 -11.04 21.88
N GLY A 95 3.54 -11.83 21.19
CA GLY A 95 4.30 -12.92 21.82
C GLY A 95 5.70 -12.58 22.35
N LYS A 96 6.58 -11.92 21.57
CA LYS A 96 7.99 -11.59 21.96
C LYS A 96 8.89 -10.97 20.87
N HIS A 97 8.44 -10.68 19.65
CA HIS A 97 9.36 -10.38 18.54
C HIS A 97 9.00 -9.13 17.72
N LEU A 98 9.74 -8.04 17.97
CA LEU A 98 9.66 -6.76 17.26
C LEU A 98 10.65 -6.62 16.08
N GLN A 99 11.48 -7.63 15.78
CA GLN A 99 12.63 -7.41 14.88
C GLN A 99 12.29 -7.50 13.38
N THR A 100 11.30 -8.28 12.98
CA THR A 100 10.99 -8.53 11.55
C THR A 100 10.25 -7.37 10.87
N HIS A 101 9.47 -6.60 11.62
CA HIS A 101 8.79 -5.41 11.08
C HIS A 101 9.75 -4.26 10.81
N LEU A 102 10.84 -4.17 11.56
CA LEU A 102 11.89 -3.17 11.37
C LEU A 102 12.69 -3.38 10.07
N HIS A 103 12.81 -4.61 9.55
CA HIS A 103 13.53 -4.86 8.30
C HIS A 103 12.75 -4.45 7.05
N ALA A 104 11.42 -4.60 7.05
CA ALA A 104 10.57 -4.04 5.99
C ALA A 104 10.57 -2.50 5.99
N PHE A 105 10.84 -1.87 7.15
CA PHE A 105 11.04 -0.42 7.30
C PHE A 105 12.44 0.05 6.87
N ASN A 106 13.50 -0.74 7.09
CA ASN A 106 14.88 -0.28 6.90
C ASN A 106 15.34 -0.14 5.44
N PHE A 107 14.58 -0.64 4.45
CA PHE A 107 14.88 -0.36 3.04
C PHE A 107 14.38 1.02 2.58
N ILE A 108 13.41 1.62 3.29
CA ILE A 108 12.78 2.89 2.90
C ILE A 108 13.56 4.10 3.45
N ARG A 109 14.41 3.90 4.47
CA ARG A 109 15.18 4.99 5.10
C ARG A 109 16.58 5.22 4.51
N ASN A 110 17.01 4.47 3.49
CA ASN A 110 18.39 4.55 3.00
C ASN A 110 18.52 4.84 1.50
N SER A 111 17.85 5.90 1.06
CA SER A 111 18.27 6.70 -0.09
C SER A 111 17.85 8.14 0.14
N SER A 112 18.39 8.72 1.21
CA SER A 112 18.56 10.16 1.35
C SER A 112 20.06 10.40 1.43
N SER A 113 20.68 10.53 0.26
CA SER A 113 21.99 11.14 0.05
C SER A 113 21.97 11.80 -1.31
#